data_AF-A0A935T6S9-F1
#
_entry.id   AF-A0A935T6S9-F1
#
_cell.length_a   1.000
_cell.length_b   1.000
_cell.length_c   1.000
_cell.angle_alpha   90.00
_cell.angle_beta   90.00
_cell.angle_gamma   90.00
#
_symmetry.space_group_name_H-M   'P 1'
#
loop_
_entity.id
_entity.type
_entity.pdbx_description
1 polymer ?
#
loop_
_entity_poly.entity_id
_entity_poly.type
_entity_poly.pdbx_seq_one_letter_code
_entity_poly.pdbx_strand_id
1 'polypeptide(L)'
;MRPQRPIWMSESIYASMPESLTMREARVAGWTLASTLIDPQQVNKRELFALYRQRWHVELDLRSIKNVMQMDLLRCKSPEMVEKEIAAHLVGYNLVRAVMAQAASLSAVLPRQLSFKTALQILNAFEQNLRCCPRGRLASRHAFVLGGIAQARLPNRPGRVEPRVVKRRPKPRALLTKPRQALQKGLRRKQQSIQKQIDQGLR
;
A
#
# COMPACT_ATOMS: atom_id res chain seq x y z
N MET A 1 24.45 -8.85 17.59
CA MET A 1 25.81 -8.40 17.23
C MET A 1 25.82 -7.96 15.78
N ARG A 2 26.54 -6.88 15.47
CA ARG A 2 26.71 -6.35 14.12
C ARG A 2 27.45 -7.39 13.26
N PRO A 3 26.86 -7.86 12.15
CA PRO A 3 27.50 -8.85 11.28
C PRO A 3 28.67 -8.23 10.54
N GLN A 4 29.62 -9.03 10.06
CA GLN A 4 30.78 -8.54 9.29
C GLN A 4 30.34 -7.67 8.09
N ARG A 5 31.08 -6.59 7.82
CA ARG A 5 30.76 -5.62 6.78
C ARG A 5 30.61 -6.31 5.41
N PRO A 6 29.45 -6.19 4.73
CA PRO A 6 29.29 -6.68 3.36
C PRO A 6 30.14 -5.89 2.36
N ILE A 7 30.57 -6.54 1.29
CA ILE A 7 31.44 -5.95 0.25
C ILE A 7 30.80 -4.69 -0.39
N TRP A 8 29.49 -4.70 -0.58
CA TRP A 8 28.75 -3.62 -1.23
C TRP A 8 28.51 -2.37 -0.35
N MET A 9 28.80 -2.45 0.95
CA MET A 9 28.52 -1.36 1.90
C MET A 9 29.79 -0.56 2.21
N SER A 10 29.74 0.76 2.10
CA SER A 10 30.88 1.61 2.45
C SER A 10 31.26 1.49 3.93
N GLU A 11 32.52 1.74 4.24
CA GLU A 11 33.03 1.68 5.61
C GLU A 11 32.37 2.72 6.52
N SER A 12 32.16 3.93 6.02
CA SER A 12 31.49 5.00 6.76
C SER A 12 30.06 4.65 7.16
N ILE A 13 29.28 4.04 6.25
CA ILE A 13 27.90 3.60 6.54
C ILE A 13 27.93 2.48 7.58
N TYR A 14 28.82 1.50 7.43
CA TYR A 14 28.93 0.38 8.35
C TYR A 14 29.33 0.82 9.77
N ALA A 15 30.28 1.76 9.88
CA ALA A 15 30.71 2.35 11.15
C ALA A 15 29.57 3.10 11.86
N SER A 16 28.65 3.73 11.11
CA SER A 16 27.48 4.41 11.68
C SER A 16 26.43 3.48 12.30
N MET A 17 26.46 2.18 11.98
CA MET A 17 25.50 1.21 12.52
C MET A 17 25.90 0.75 13.93
N PRO A 18 24.93 0.60 14.85
CA PRO A 18 25.21 0.17 16.21
C PRO A 18 25.75 -1.27 16.27
N GLU A 19 26.61 -1.55 17.25
CA GLU A 19 27.21 -2.88 17.45
C GLU A 19 26.19 -3.95 17.88
N SER A 20 25.11 -3.53 18.54
CA SER A 20 23.99 -4.36 18.92
C SER A 20 22.68 -3.59 18.74
N LEU A 21 21.61 -4.33 18.45
CA LEU A 21 20.27 -3.76 18.33
C LEU A 21 19.35 -4.57 19.23
N THR A 22 18.81 -3.92 20.26
CA THR A 22 17.80 -4.52 21.12
C THR A 22 16.48 -4.60 20.36
N MET A 23 15.92 -5.80 20.29
CA MET A 23 14.64 -6.05 19.65
C MET A 23 13.69 -6.73 20.62
N ARG A 24 12.41 -6.39 20.53
CA ARG A 24 11.33 -7.07 21.21
C ARG A 24 10.74 -8.14 20.31
N GLU A 25 10.60 -9.33 20.87
CA GLU A 25 9.81 -10.41 20.28
C GLU A 25 8.37 -10.37 20.83
N ALA A 26 7.37 -10.45 19.94
CA ALA A 26 5.97 -10.50 20.30
C ALA A 26 5.25 -11.60 19.51
N ARG A 27 4.64 -12.54 20.24
CA ARG A 27 3.84 -13.62 19.65
C ARG A 27 2.34 -13.29 19.70
N VAL A 28 1.68 -13.26 18.54
CA VAL A 28 0.24 -12.95 18.40
C VAL A 28 -0.39 -13.80 17.31
N ALA A 29 -1.48 -14.52 17.61
CA ALA A 29 -2.24 -15.34 16.65
C ALA A 29 -1.40 -16.27 15.77
N GLY A 30 -0.41 -16.93 16.39
CA GLY A 30 0.52 -17.84 15.71
C GLY A 30 1.67 -17.17 14.95
N TRP A 31 1.75 -15.83 14.95
CA TRP A 31 2.85 -15.08 14.35
C TRP A 31 3.85 -14.67 15.42
N THR A 32 5.14 -14.75 15.09
CA THR A 32 6.24 -14.14 15.86
C THR A 32 6.69 -12.88 15.14
N LEU A 33 6.59 -11.73 15.80
CA LEU A 33 7.03 -10.43 15.30
C LEU A 33 8.27 -9.98 16.08
N ALA A 34 9.28 -9.50 15.37
CA ALA A 34 10.44 -8.83 15.95
C ALA A 34 10.37 -7.33 15.62
N SER A 35 10.54 -6.46 16.61
CA SER A 35 10.41 -5.00 16.45
C SER A 35 11.39 -4.24 17.32
N THR A 36 11.77 -3.03 16.89
CA THR A 36 12.52 -2.04 17.69
C THR A 36 11.63 -1.25 18.65
N LEU A 37 10.31 -1.47 18.64
CA LEU A 37 9.38 -0.92 19.63
C LEU A 37 9.45 -1.76 20.92
N ILE A 38 10.39 -1.37 21.80
CA ILE A 38 10.80 -2.17 22.96
C ILE A 38 9.73 -2.20 24.06
N ASP A 39 9.08 -1.07 24.33
CA ASP A 39 8.18 -0.94 25.49
C ASP A 39 6.77 -1.53 25.22
N PRO A 40 6.34 -2.57 25.96
CA PRO A 40 5.00 -3.13 25.86
C PRO A 40 3.86 -2.24 26.35
N GLN A 41 4.14 -1.27 27.23
CA GLN A 41 3.15 -0.33 27.73
C GLN A 41 2.84 0.76 26.71
N GLN A 42 3.84 1.18 25.93
CA GLN A 42 3.66 2.14 24.83
C GLN A 42 3.00 1.51 23.61
N VAL A 43 3.42 0.30 23.24
CA VAL A 43 2.86 -0.43 22.10
C VAL A 43 2.55 -1.85 22.54
N ASN A 44 1.27 -2.16 22.71
CA ASN A 44 0.88 -3.51 23.05
C ASN A 44 1.06 -4.47 21.85
N LYS A 45 1.05 -5.78 22.10
CA LYS A 45 1.27 -6.77 21.04
C LYS A 45 0.21 -6.70 19.92
N ARG A 46 -1.00 -6.21 20.23
CA ARG A 46 -2.11 -6.10 19.28
C ARG A 46 -1.96 -4.92 18.34
N GLU A 47 -1.52 -3.78 18.86
CA GLU A 47 -1.17 -2.59 18.09
C GLU A 47 0.00 -2.89 17.17
N LEU A 48 1.02 -3.58 17.67
CA LEU A 48 2.15 -4.05 16.85
C LEU A 48 1.66 -4.96 15.71
N PHE A 49 0.77 -5.92 16.00
CA PHE A 49 0.20 -6.80 14.99
C PHE A 49 -0.68 -6.04 13.99
N ALA A 50 -1.49 -5.07 14.45
CA ALA A 50 -2.31 -4.22 13.60
C ALA A 50 -1.45 -3.36 12.66
N LEU A 51 -0.36 -2.77 13.16
CA LEU A 51 0.63 -2.05 12.37
C LEU A 51 1.30 -2.97 11.34
N TYR A 52 1.72 -4.17 11.74
CA TYR A 52 2.29 -5.14 10.81
C TYR A 52 1.32 -5.52 9.69
N ARG A 53 0.02 -5.64 9.98
CA ARG A 53 -1.00 -5.91 8.96
C ARG A 53 -1.13 -4.77 7.94
N GLN A 54 -0.83 -3.53 8.31
CA GLN A 54 -0.81 -2.41 7.38
C GLN A 54 0.30 -2.54 6.32
N ARG A 55 1.30 -3.42 6.51
CA ARG A 55 2.32 -3.73 5.49
C ARG A 55 1.71 -4.15 4.14
N TRP A 56 0.52 -4.76 4.16
CA TRP A 56 -0.23 -5.11 2.95
C TRP A 56 -0.53 -3.90 2.05
N HIS A 57 -0.59 -2.68 2.59
CA HIS A 57 -0.79 -1.47 1.80
C HIS A 57 0.28 -1.30 0.72
N VAL A 58 1.52 -1.73 0.96
CA VAL A 58 2.60 -1.69 -0.04
C VAL A 58 2.24 -2.52 -1.26
N GLU A 59 1.58 -3.67 -1.09
CA GLU A 59 1.17 -4.50 -2.24
C GLU A 59 0.09 -3.81 -3.09
N LEU A 60 -0.82 -3.06 -2.46
CA LEU A 60 -1.81 -2.25 -3.17
C LEU A 60 -1.17 -1.06 -3.90
N ASP A 61 -0.15 -0.47 -3.28
CA ASP A 61 0.63 0.62 -3.85
C ASP A 61 1.39 0.13 -5.09
N LEU A 62 2.13 -0.99 -4.99
CA LEU A 62 2.79 -1.65 -6.13
C LEU A 62 1.80 -2.07 -7.22
N ARG A 63 0.62 -2.59 -6.85
CA ARG A 63 -0.44 -2.90 -7.82
C ARG A 63 -0.91 -1.65 -8.56
N SER A 64 -1.02 -0.52 -7.87
CA SER A 64 -1.46 0.74 -8.50
C SER A 64 -0.43 1.21 -9.52
N ILE A 65 0.85 1.18 -9.17
CA ILE A 65 1.95 1.52 -10.07
C ILE A 65 1.98 0.57 -11.28
N LYS A 66 1.99 -0.75 -11.05
CA LYS A 66 2.09 -1.73 -12.13
C LYS A 66 0.86 -1.74 -13.03
N ASN A 67 -0.34 -1.78 -12.46
CA ASN A 67 -1.54 -2.07 -13.26
C ASN A 67 -2.34 -0.82 -13.62
N VAL A 68 -2.43 0.17 -12.72
CA VAL A 68 -3.22 1.38 -12.98
C VAL A 68 -2.43 2.38 -13.80
N MET A 69 -1.14 2.52 -13.51
CA MET A 69 -0.22 3.36 -14.29
C MET A 69 0.48 2.61 -15.42
N GLN A 70 0.20 1.32 -15.62
CA GLN A 70 0.69 0.51 -16.75
C GLN A 70 2.22 0.35 -16.79
N MET A 71 2.88 0.38 -15.62
CA MET A 71 4.33 0.15 -15.51
C MET A 71 4.71 -1.33 -15.69
N ASP A 72 3.75 -2.23 -15.95
CA ASP A 72 4.02 -3.64 -16.24
C ASP A 72 4.62 -3.87 -17.64
N LEU A 73 4.50 -2.89 -18.55
CA LEU A 73 5.08 -2.91 -19.88
C LEU A 73 5.89 -1.64 -20.14
N LEU A 74 7.21 -1.72 -19.97
CA LEU A 74 8.14 -0.62 -20.23
C LEU A 74 8.46 -0.54 -21.73
N ARG A 75 8.55 0.68 -22.26
CA ARG A 75 8.77 0.95 -23.70
C ARG A 75 10.23 1.13 -24.05
N CYS A 76 11.04 1.58 -23.09
CA CYS A 76 12.45 1.84 -23.30
C CYS A 76 13.24 0.54 -23.54
N LYS A 77 14.25 0.60 -24.40
CA LYS A 77 15.05 -0.58 -24.83
C LYS A 77 16.46 -0.62 -24.24
N SER A 78 16.95 0.47 -23.64
CA SER A 78 18.25 0.51 -22.97
C SER A 78 18.09 0.53 -21.44
N PRO A 79 19.03 -0.06 -20.67
CA PRO A 79 18.94 -0.09 -19.20
C PRO A 79 18.81 1.30 -18.58
N GLU A 80 19.60 2.27 -19.05
CA GLU A 80 19.56 3.64 -18.55
C GLU A 80 18.20 4.32 -18.79
N MET A 81 17.58 4.10 -19.95
CA MET A 81 16.26 4.67 -20.24
C MET A 81 15.14 3.95 -19.49
N VAL A 82 15.29 2.65 -19.22
CA VAL A 82 14.38 1.88 -18.36
C VAL A 82 14.37 2.43 -16.95
N GLU A 83 15.54 2.75 -16.38
CA GLU A 83 15.63 3.39 -15.06
C GLU A 83 14.91 4.74 -15.03
N LYS A 84 15.08 5.57 -16.07
CA LYS A 84 14.37 6.85 -16.22
C LYS A 84 12.86 6.66 -16.36
N GLU A 85 12.42 5.66 -17.12
CA GLU A 85 11.00 5.33 -17.28
C GLU A 85 10.37 4.90 -15.95
N ILE A 86 11.06 4.07 -15.15
CA ILE A 86 10.62 3.69 -13.81
C ILE A 86 10.57 4.92 -12.89
N ALA A 87 11.61 5.76 -12.91
CA ALA A 87 11.64 6.99 -12.11
C ALA A 87 10.46 7.92 -12.43
N ALA A 88 10.14 8.09 -13.73
CA ALA A 88 8.99 8.89 -14.16
C ALA A 88 7.65 8.32 -13.66
N HIS A 89 7.47 7.00 -13.67
CA HIS A 89 6.28 6.36 -13.09
C HIS A 89 6.18 6.60 -11.58
N LEU A 90 7.29 6.54 -10.85
CA LEU A 90 7.32 6.81 -9.40
C LEU A 90 6.99 8.27 -9.09
N VAL A 91 7.51 9.22 -9.88
CA VAL A 91 7.15 10.65 -9.77
C VAL A 91 5.66 10.85 -10.01
N GLY A 92 5.11 10.28 -11.09
CA GLY A 92 3.67 10.35 -11.38
C GLY A 92 2.82 9.72 -10.27
N TYR A 93 3.25 8.58 -9.73
CA TYR A 93 2.57 7.92 -8.61
C TYR A 93 2.53 8.82 -7.37
N ASN A 94 3.68 9.39 -7.00
CA ASN A 94 3.81 10.28 -5.85
C ASN A 94 3.01 11.56 -6.02
N LEU A 95 2.94 12.11 -7.24
CA LEU A 95 2.10 13.26 -7.56
C LEU A 95 0.62 12.96 -7.29
N VAL A 96 0.10 11.85 -7.82
CA VAL A 96 -1.29 11.44 -7.57
C VAL A 96 -1.53 11.26 -6.08
N ARG A 97 -0.60 10.62 -5.35
CA ARG A 97 -0.72 10.44 -3.89
C ARG A 97 -0.70 11.75 -3.11
N ALA A 98 0.12 12.72 -3.51
CA ALA A 98 0.17 14.03 -2.89
C ALA A 98 -1.16 14.78 -3.07
N VAL A 99 -1.71 14.79 -4.29
CA VAL A 99 -3.01 15.42 -4.57
C VAL A 99 -4.14 14.71 -3.81
N MET A 100 -4.12 13.38 -3.76
CA MET A 100 -5.07 12.61 -2.94
C MET A 100 -4.96 12.98 -1.46
N ALA A 101 -3.75 13.19 -0.93
CA ALA A 101 -3.55 13.58 0.46
C ALA A 101 -4.14 14.97 0.76
N GLN A 102 -3.98 15.92 -0.16
CA GLN A 102 -4.60 17.25 -0.05
C GLN A 102 -6.14 17.16 -0.10
N ALA A 103 -6.70 16.42 -1.05
CA ALA A 103 -8.14 16.22 -1.16
C ALA A 103 -8.73 15.50 0.06
N ALA A 104 -8.00 14.56 0.63
CA ALA A 104 -8.39 13.83 1.82
C ALA A 104 -8.40 14.73 3.06
N SER A 105 -7.40 15.61 3.19
CA SER A 105 -7.32 16.62 4.26
C SER A 105 -8.53 17.57 4.22
N LEU A 106 -8.96 18.01 3.03
CA LEU A 106 -10.13 18.88 2.87
C LEU A 106 -11.46 18.22 3.25
N SER A 107 -11.53 16.89 3.27
CA SER A 107 -12.78 16.15 3.51
C SER A 107 -12.75 15.26 4.74
N ALA A 108 -11.76 15.48 5.62
CA ALA A 108 -11.54 14.75 6.87
C ALA A 108 -11.55 13.22 6.72
N VAL A 109 -10.96 12.71 5.63
CA VAL A 109 -10.79 11.27 5.38
C VAL A 109 -9.32 10.91 5.28
N LEU A 110 -9.01 9.63 5.40
CA LEU A 110 -7.67 9.14 5.15
C LEU A 110 -7.41 9.10 3.64
N PRO A 111 -6.20 9.45 3.15
CA PRO A 111 -5.88 9.39 1.72
C PRO A 111 -6.09 7.99 1.12
N ARG A 112 -5.91 6.93 1.92
CA ARG A 112 -6.12 5.54 1.50
C ARG A 112 -7.59 5.14 1.37
N GLN A 113 -8.53 5.98 1.85
CA GLN A 113 -9.97 5.81 1.62
C GLN A 113 -10.40 6.38 0.26
N LEU A 114 -9.54 7.10 -0.45
CA LEU A 114 -9.82 7.62 -1.78
C LEU A 114 -9.35 6.64 -2.86
N SER A 115 -10.08 6.61 -3.99
CA SER A 115 -9.77 5.76 -5.13
C SER A 115 -8.61 6.31 -5.94
N PHE A 116 -7.47 5.62 -5.93
CA PHE A 116 -6.29 6.00 -6.73
C PHE A 116 -6.61 6.07 -8.24
N LYS A 117 -7.36 5.10 -8.76
CA LYS A 117 -7.75 5.07 -10.18
C LYS A 117 -8.60 6.29 -10.55
N THR A 118 -9.58 6.62 -9.73
CA THR A 118 -10.46 7.76 -9.99
C THR A 118 -9.69 9.07 -9.87
N ALA A 119 -8.78 9.19 -8.89
CA ALA A 119 -7.92 10.36 -8.76
C ALA A 119 -7.05 10.58 -10.00
N LEU A 120 -6.42 9.52 -10.52
CA LEU A 120 -5.65 9.58 -11.77
C LEU A 120 -6.53 9.98 -12.97
N GLN A 121 -7.74 9.42 -13.08
CA GLN A 121 -8.67 9.77 -14.15
C GLN A 121 -9.09 11.24 -14.09
N ILE A 122 -9.38 11.78 -12.90
CA ILE A 122 -9.70 13.20 -12.72
C ILE A 122 -8.51 14.06 -13.11
N LEU A 123 -7.30 13.74 -12.63
CA LEU A 123 -6.10 14.49 -12.98
C LEU A 123 -5.84 14.52 -14.49
N ASN A 124 -5.99 13.39 -15.16
CA ASN A 124 -5.86 13.31 -16.62
C ASN A 124 -6.96 14.08 -17.35
N ALA A 125 -8.20 14.04 -16.87
CA ALA A 125 -9.32 14.77 -17.48
C ALA A 125 -9.18 16.30 -17.34
N PHE A 126 -8.57 16.75 -16.25
CA PHE A 126 -8.35 18.18 -15.97
C PHE A 126 -6.98 18.68 -16.43
N GLU A 127 -6.14 17.84 -17.04
CA GLU A 127 -4.77 18.19 -17.41
C GLU A 127 -4.71 19.44 -18.31
N GLN A 128 -5.46 19.46 -19.42
CA GLN A 128 -5.52 20.62 -20.32
C GLN A 128 -6.11 21.85 -19.62
N ASN A 129 -7.16 21.64 -18.81
CA ASN A 129 -7.81 22.70 -18.05
C ASN A 129 -6.84 23.37 -17.08
N LEU A 130 -5.94 22.61 -16.44
CA LEU A 130 -4.93 23.13 -15.53
C LEU A 130 -3.78 23.80 -16.27
N ARG A 131 -3.31 23.20 -17.38
CA ARG A 131 -2.20 23.74 -18.20
C ARG A 131 -2.53 25.09 -18.84
N CYS A 132 -3.74 25.23 -19.38
CA CYS A 132 -4.17 26.45 -20.06
C CYS A 132 -4.91 27.43 -19.13
N CYS A 133 -4.99 27.15 -17.83
CA CYS A 133 -5.71 28.01 -16.89
C CYS A 133 -4.97 29.35 -16.72
N PRO A 134 -5.66 30.49 -16.86
CA PRO A 134 -5.12 31.78 -16.41
C PRO A 134 -4.77 31.71 -14.92
N ARG A 135 -3.65 32.33 -14.52
CA ARG A 135 -3.14 32.28 -13.14
C ARG A 135 -4.20 32.66 -12.09
N GLY A 136 -5.02 33.67 -12.38
CA GLY A 136 -6.10 34.13 -11.48
C GLY A 136 -7.21 33.11 -11.23
N ARG A 137 -7.35 32.06 -12.05
CA ARG A 137 -8.37 31.00 -11.88
C ARG A 137 -7.79 29.66 -11.44
N LEU A 138 -6.46 29.54 -11.34
CA LEU A 138 -5.79 28.28 -11.05
C LEU A 138 -6.19 27.73 -9.67
N ALA A 139 -6.27 28.59 -8.65
CA ALA A 139 -6.68 28.18 -7.31
C ALA A 139 -8.09 27.57 -7.31
N SER A 140 -9.05 28.21 -7.99
CA SER A 140 -10.41 27.71 -8.12
C SER A 140 -10.46 26.39 -8.87
N ARG A 141 -9.74 26.27 -10.00
CA ARG A 141 -9.66 25.00 -10.77
C ARG A 141 -9.03 23.87 -9.95
N HIS A 142 -7.97 24.18 -9.21
CA HIS A 142 -7.34 23.23 -8.30
C HIS A 142 -8.33 22.76 -7.22
N ALA A 143 -9.09 23.68 -6.62
CA ALA A 143 -10.12 23.34 -5.64
C ALA A 143 -11.21 22.41 -6.23
N PHE A 144 -11.64 22.62 -7.48
CA PHE A 144 -12.57 21.71 -8.16
C PHE A 144 -11.99 20.29 -8.33
N VAL A 145 -10.73 20.19 -8.73
CA VAL A 145 -10.03 18.90 -8.86
C VAL A 145 -9.96 18.19 -7.50
N LEU A 146 -9.55 18.90 -6.45
CA LEU A 146 -9.51 18.34 -5.10
C LEU A 146 -10.89 17.91 -4.60
N GLY A 147 -11.93 18.71 -4.86
CA GLY A 147 -13.32 18.38 -4.50
C GLY A 147 -13.85 17.13 -5.23
N GLY A 148 -13.51 16.96 -6.51
CA GLY A 148 -13.83 15.74 -7.26
C GLY A 148 -13.12 14.51 -6.70
N ILE A 149 -11.84 14.64 -6.35
CA ILE A 149 -11.06 13.55 -5.76
C ILE A 149 -11.57 13.19 -4.36
N ALA A 150 -11.96 14.18 -3.56
CA ALA A 150 -12.51 13.99 -2.21
C ALA A 150 -13.82 13.17 -2.21
N GLN A 151 -14.61 13.28 -3.28
CA GLN A 151 -15.84 12.50 -3.47
C GLN A 151 -15.57 11.06 -3.93
N ALA A 152 -14.38 10.76 -4.45
CA ALA A 152 -14.00 9.45 -4.95
C ALA A 152 -13.67 8.45 -3.82
N ARG A 153 -14.57 8.31 -2.83
CA ARG A 153 -14.40 7.44 -1.67
C ARG A 153 -14.60 5.97 -2.05
N LEU A 154 -13.68 5.14 -1.57
CA LEU A 154 -13.80 3.69 -1.67
C LEU A 154 -14.88 3.19 -0.70
N PRO A 155 -15.75 2.27 -1.13
CA PRO A 155 -16.76 1.69 -0.26
C PRO A 155 -16.09 0.85 0.84
N ASN A 156 -16.50 1.06 2.09
CA ASN A 156 -16.06 0.22 3.20
C ASN A 156 -16.67 -1.19 3.05
N ARG A 157 -15.82 -2.22 2.98
CA ARG A 157 -16.24 -3.62 2.80
C ARG A 157 -15.51 -4.49 3.83
N PRO A 158 -15.86 -4.40 5.12
CA PRO A 158 -15.20 -5.14 6.17
C PRO A 158 -15.41 -6.66 5.96
N GLY A 159 -14.41 -7.46 6.32
CA GLY A 159 -14.51 -8.93 6.21
C GLY A 159 -14.59 -9.46 4.78
N ARG A 160 -14.15 -8.69 3.77
CA ARG A 160 -14.06 -9.19 2.40
C ARG A 160 -13.05 -10.34 2.32
N VAL A 161 -13.56 -11.50 1.95
CA VAL A 161 -12.78 -12.72 1.75
C VAL A 161 -13.07 -13.22 0.34
N GLU A 162 -12.04 -13.28 -0.50
CA GLU A 162 -12.15 -13.77 -1.86
C GLU A 162 -11.06 -14.82 -2.12
N PRO A 163 -11.40 -16.02 -2.61
CA PRO A 163 -10.40 -17.04 -2.90
C PRO A 163 -9.47 -16.60 -4.03
N ARG A 164 -8.17 -16.84 -3.88
CA ARG A 164 -7.13 -16.50 -4.88
C ARG A 164 -7.08 -17.53 -6.01
N VAL A 165 -8.20 -17.67 -6.73
CA VAL A 165 -8.39 -18.64 -7.82
C VAL A 165 -8.96 -17.97 -9.06
N VAL A 166 -8.68 -18.52 -10.24
CA VAL A 166 -9.15 -17.98 -11.53
C VAL A 166 -10.19 -18.91 -12.16
N LYS A 167 -11.15 -18.34 -12.90
CA LYS A 167 -12.15 -19.12 -13.64
C LYS A 167 -11.62 -19.65 -14.98
N ARG A 168 -10.64 -18.99 -15.59
CA ARG A 168 -10.13 -19.29 -16.94
C ARG A 168 -8.59 -19.19 -16.97
N ARG A 169 -7.95 -19.98 -17.84
CA ARG A 169 -6.50 -19.94 -18.16
C ARG A 169 -6.15 -18.59 -18.86
N PRO A 170 -4.88 -18.13 -18.88
CA PRO A 170 -3.62 -18.86 -18.70
C PRO A 170 -2.73 -18.38 -17.53
N LYS A 171 -3.28 -17.67 -16.54
CA LYS A 171 -2.45 -17.22 -15.41
C LYS A 171 -2.06 -18.41 -14.50
N PRO A 172 -0.83 -18.44 -13.94
CA PRO A 172 -0.36 -19.50 -13.04
C PRO A 172 -1.03 -19.39 -11.67
N ARG A 173 -2.33 -19.65 -11.61
CA ARG A 173 -3.17 -19.60 -10.42
C ARG A 173 -4.11 -20.80 -10.42
N ALA A 174 -4.42 -21.32 -9.24
CA ALA A 174 -5.36 -22.42 -9.08
C ALA A 174 -6.73 -22.07 -9.69
N LEU A 175 -7.40 -23.08 -10.24
CA LEU A 175 -8.72 -22.93 -10.84
C LEU A 175 -9.81 -22.89 -9.75
N LEU A 176 -10.88 -22.15 -10.03
CA LEU A 176 -12.10 -22.18 -9.21
C LEU A 176 -12.87 -23.48 -9.48
N THR A 177 -12.43 -24.58 -8.87
CA THR A 177 -13.03 -25.92 -9.04
C THR A 177 -14.26 -26.17 -8.17
N LYS A 178 -14.48 -25.34 -7.15
CA LYS A 178 -15.63 -25.41 -6.24
C LYS A 178 -16.45 -24.11 -6.32
N PRO A 179 -17.75 -24.12 -5.97
CA PRO A 179 -18.53 -22.89 -5.86
C PRO A 179 -17.82 -21.87 -4.98
N ARG A 180 -17.76 -20.61 -5.45
CA ARG A 180 -17.05 -19.52 -4.77
C ARG A 180 -17.46 -19.38 -3.30
N GLN A 181 -18.76 -19.50 -3.02
CA GLN A 181 -19.31 -19.41 -1.66
C GLN A 181 -18.73 -20.49 -0.71
N ALA A 182 -18.49 -21.71 -1.20
CA ALA A 182 -17.91 -22.78 -0.39
C ALA A 182 -16.47 -22.47 0.02
N LEU A 183 -15.66 -21.96 -0.91
CA LEU A 183 -14.28 -21.53 -0.62
C LEU A 183 -14.27 -20.31 0.31
N GLN A 184 -15.18 -19.35 0.11
CA GLN A 184 -15.34 -18.19 1.00
C GLN A 184 -15.68 -18.62 2.43
N LYS A 185 -16.57 -19.62 2.62
CA LYS A 185 -16.92 -20.16 3.94
C LYS A 185 -15.69 -20.72 4.66
N GLY A 186 -14.86 -21.50 3.96
CA GLY A 186 -13.61 -22.04 4.51
C GLY A 186 -12.61 -20.95 4.92
N LEU A 187 -12.44 -19.93 4.07
CA LEU A 187 -11.56 -18.81 4.36
C LEU A 187 -12.09 -17.92 5.51
N ARG A 188 -13.40 -17.69 5.60
CA ARG A 188 -14.04 -16.98 6.72
C ARG A 188 -13.83 -17.71 8.05
N ARG A 189 -13.95 -19.04 8.07
CA ARG A 189 -13.64 -19.86 9.27
C ARG A 189 -12.19 -19.68 9.71
N LYS A 190 -11.23 -19.73 8.78
CA LYS A 190 -9.81 -19.44 9.08
C LYS A 190 -9.64 -18.03 9.65
N GLN A 191 -10.27 -17.02 9.07
CA GLN A 191 -10.19 -15.64 9.55
C GLN A 191 -10.78 -15.48 10.95
N GLN A 192 -11.92 -16.10 11.24
CA GLN A 192 -12.53 -16.10 12.58
C GLN A 192 -11.66 -16.81 13.61
N SER A 193 -10.99 -17.90 13.24
CA SER A 193 -10.03 -18.58 14.12
C SER A 193 -8.85 -17.67 14.47
N ILE A 194 -8.29 -16.96 13.48
CA ILE A 194 -7.20 -15.99 13.71
C ILE A 194 -7.69 -14.88 14.63
N GLN A 195 -8.87 -14.31 14.37
CA GLN A 195 -9.44 -13.24 15.19
C GLN A 195 -9.62 -13.68 16.65
N LYS A 196 -10.20 -14.87 16.88
CA LYS A 196 -10.31 -15.45 18.23
C LYS A 196 -8.96 -15.61 18.92
N GLN A 197 -7.89 -15.96 18.20
CA GLN A 197 -6.55 -16.06 18.78
C GLN A 197 -5.95 -14.69 19.15
N ILE A 198 -6.21 -13.62 18.39
CA ILE A 198 -5.78 -12.28 18.82
C ILE A 198 -6.60 -11.81 20.03
N ASP A 199 -7.85 -12.26 20.13
CA ASP A 199 -8.76 -11.97 21.25
C ASP A 199 -8.43 -12.78 22.52
N GLN A 200 -7.95 -14.01 22.39
CA GLN A 200 -7.50 -14.82 23.52
C GLN A 200 -6.11 -14.42 24.04
N GLY A 201 -5.22 -13.93 23.17
CA GLY A 201 -3.90 -13.39 23.56
C GLY A 201 -3.94 -12.04 24.31
N LEU A 202 -5.12 -11.66 24.84
CA LEU A 202 -5.36 -10.52 25.73
C LEU A 202 -5.04 -10.79 27.20
N ARG A 203 -4.97 -12.06 27.59
CA ARG A 203 -4.68 -12.48 28.95
C ARG A 203 -3.20 -12.79 29.10
#